data_AF-A0A3A9EG54-F1
#
_entry.id   AF-A0A3A9EG54-F1
#
_cell.length_a   1.000
_cell.length_b   1.000
_cell.length_c   1.000
_cell.angle_alpha   90.00
_cell.angle_beta   90.00
_cell.angle_gamma   90.00
#
_symmetry.space_group_name_H-M   'P 1'
#
loop_
_entity.id
_entity.type
_entity.pdbx_description
1 polymer ?
#
loop_
_entity_poly.entity_id
_entity_poly.type
_entity_poly.pdbx_seq_one_letter_code
_entity_poly.pdbx_strand_id
1 'polypeptide(L)'
;MNTSRTKKLSLRLSEKEYKRITRRAKSCGLTKSAYVRQLIIGYEPRESPPADYFAMTRELKEIGNNMNQLAFMANATGLIDEATYYENVIHLRDSLLRIEESVVGKNR
;
A
#
# COMPACT_ATOMS: atom_id res chain seq x y z
N MET A 1 -25.98 7.48 -2.86
CA MET A 1 -26.27 6.36 -3.78
C MET A 1 -26.84 5.20 -2.98
N ASN A 2 -28.04 4.74 -3.28
CA ASN A 2 -28.64 3.58 -2.63
C ASN A 2 -27.88 2.31 -3.03
N THR A 3 -27.16 1.68 -2.10
CA THR A 3 -26.31 0.51 -2.33
C THR A 3 -27.04 -0.83 -2.23
N SER A 4 -28.38 -0.82 -2.15
CA SER A 4 -29.18 -2.05 -2.03
C SER A 4 -28.96 -2.99 -3.23
N ARG A 5 -28.29 -4.12 -3.00
CA ARG A 5 -27.97 -5.12 -4.03
C ARG A 5 -29.09 -6.15 -4.13
N THR A 6 -30.14 -5.85 -4.91
CA THR A 6 -31.37 -6.67 -4.97
C THR A 6 -31.46 -7.58 -6.19
N LYS A 7 -30.60 -7.38 -7.21
CA LYS A 7 -30.59 -8.19 -8.43
C LYS A 7 -29.48 -9.23 -8.40
N LYS A 8 -29.79 -10.47 -8.76
CA LYS A 8 -28.84 -11.59 -8.86
C LYS A 8 -28.46 -11.83 -10.31
N LEU A 9 -27.16 -11.93 -10.58
CA LEU A 9 -26.60 -12.38 -11.84
C LEU A 9 -25.95 -13.75 -11.63
N SER A 10 -26.37 -14.75 -12.40
CA SER A 10 -25.78 -16.10 -12.39
C SER A 10 -25.04 -16.31 -13.72
N LEU A 11 -23.77 -16.70 -13.65
CA LEU A 11 -22.93 -16.93 -14.82
C LEU A 11 -22.30 -18.32 -14.70
N ARG A 12 -22.34 -19.11 -15.78
CA ARG A 12 -21.54 -20.33 -15.89
C ARG A 12 -20.19 -19.96 -16.50
N LEU A 13 -19.14 -20.45 -15.87
CA LEU A 13 -17.75 -20.20 -16.26
C LEU A 13 -17.09 -21.54 -16.60
N SER A 14 -16.16 -21.51 -17.54
CA SER A 14 -15.18 -22.58 -17.67
C SER A 14 -14.29 -22.64 -16.43
N GLU A 15 -13.66 -23.79 -16.19
CA GLU A 15 -12.70 -23.94 -15.11
C GLU A 15 -11.54 -22.94 -15.19
N LYS A 16 -11.08 -22.63 -16.41
CA LYS A 16 -10.01 -21.65 -16.63
C LYS A 16 -10.42 -20.26 -16.17
N GLU A 17 -11.62 -19.82 -16.52
CA GLU A 17 -12.15 -18.50 -16.12
C GLU A 17 -12.38 -18.43 -14.61
N TYR A 18 -12.95 -19.48 -14.02
CA TYR A 18 -13.21 -19.55 -12.59
C TYR A 18 -11.92 -19.49 -11.76
N LYS A 19 -10.89 -20.25 -12.16
CA LYS A 19 -9.56 -20.21 -11.54
C LYS A 19 -8.92 -18.82 -11.68
N ARG A 20 -9.02 -18.19 -12.85
CA ARG A 20 -8.48 -16.85 -13.11
C ARG A 20 -9.13 -15.79 -12.22
N ILE A 21 -10.47 -15.74 -12.16
CA ILE A 21 -11.19 -14.80 -11.28
C ILE A 21 -10.86 -15.06 -9.82
N THR A 22 -10.80 -16.33 -9.41
CA THR A 22 -10.46 -16.70 -8.04
C THR A 22 -9.07 -16.22 -7.64
N ARG A 23 -8.07 -16.43 -8.50
CA ARG A 23 -6.69 -16.00 -8.24
C ARG A 23 -6.59 -14.49 -8.16
N ARG A 24 -7.16 -13.76 -9.13
CA ARG A 24 -7.10 -12.30 -9.16
C ARG A 24 -7.86 -11.65 -8.01
N ALA A 25 -9.04 -12.17 -7.67
CA ALA A 25 -9.77 -11.70 -6.50
C ALA A 25 -8.93 -11.87 -5.22
N LYS A 26 -8.27 -13.03 -5.06
CA LYS A 26 -7.39 -13.30 -3.92
C LYS A 26 -6.17 -12.38 -3.89
N SER A 27 -5.50 -12.15 -5.02
CA SER A 27 -4.33 -11.25 -5.06
C SER A 27 -4.69 -9.80 -4.74
N CYS A 28 -5.93 -9.37 -5.00
CA CYS A 28 -6.43 -8.04 -4.63
C CYS A 28 -7.05 -7.98 -3.21
N GLY A 29 -7.05 -9.07 -2.44
CA GLY A 29 -7.72 -9.12 -1.14
C GLY A 29 -9.25 -9.02 -1.18
N LEU A 30 -9.88 -9.34 -2.32
CA LEU A 30 -11.31 -9.20 -2.55
C LEU A 30 -12.04 -10.54 -2.60
N THR A 31 -13.33 -10.51 -2.27
CA THR A 31 -14.24 -11.60 -2.66
C THR A 31 -14.42 -11.63 -4.17
N LYS A 32 -14.73 -12.79 -4.76
CA LYS A 32 -14.97 -12.91 -6.22
C LYS A 32 -16.04 -11.92 -6.70
N SER A 33 -17.12 -11.78 -5.93
CA SER A 33 -18.22 -10.85 -6.23
C SER A 33 -17.80 -9.38 -6.12
N ALA A 34 -16.90 -9.04 -5.20
CA ALA A 34 -16.34 -7.68 -5.10
C ALA A 34 -15.41 -7.39 -6.30
N TYR A 35 -14.53 -8.32 -6.63
CA TYR A 35 -13.63 -8.22 -7.78
C TYR A 35 -14.40 -8.03 -9.10
N VAL A 36 -15.41 -8.89 -9.37
CA VAL A 36 -16.24 -8.77 -10.58
C VAL A 36 -17.05 -7.47 -10.59
N ARG A 37 -17.58 -7.01 -9.45
CA ARG A 37 -18.28 -5.72 -9.38
C ARG A 37 -17.39 -4.54 -9.74
N GLN A 38 -16.14 -4.57 -9.31
CA GLN A 38 -15.17 -3.54 -9.67
C GLN A 38 -14.90 -3.53 -11.18
N LEU A 39 -14.74 -4.71 -11.79
CA LEU A 39 -14.61 -4.83 -13.24
C LEU A 39 -15.84 -4.29 -14.00
N ILE A 40 -17.06 -4.53 -13.49
CA ILE A 40 -18.31 -4.03 -14.12
C ILE A 40 -18.34 -2.51 -14.18
N ILE A 41 -17.78 -1.81 -13.19
CA ILE A 41 -17.72 -0.34 -13.16
C ILE A 41 -16.48 0.22 -13.89
N GLY A 42 -15.73 -0.64 -14.60
CA GLY A 42 -14.52 -0.26 -15.34
C GLY A 42 -13.28 -0.07 -14.47
N TYR A 43 -13.32 -0.41 -13.18
CA TYR A 43 -12.17 -0.36 -12.29
C TYR A 43 -11.41 -1.68 -12.32
N GLU A 44 -10.13 -1.66 -12.71
CA GLU A 44 -9.26 -2.84 -12.65
C GLU A 44 -8.55 -2.91 -11.27
N PRO A 45 -8.91 -3.89 -10.41
CA PRO A 45 -8.36 -3.95 -9.06
C PRO A 45 -6.87 -4.32 -9.10
N ARG A 46 -6.05 -3.56 -8.37
CA ARG A 46 -4.62 -3.82 -8.24
C ARG A 46 -4.36 -4.87 -7.17
N GLU A 47 -3.29 -5.64 -7.37
CA GLU A 47 -2.86 -6.62 -6.38
C GLU A 47 -2.44 -5.91 -5.10
N SER A 48 -2.78 -6.52 -3.97
CA SER A 48 -2.36 -6.01 -2.68
C SER A 48 -0.83 -6.08 -2.58
N PRO A 49 -0.18 -5.07 -1.98
CA PRO A 49 1.22 -5.14 -1.62
C PRO A 49 1.54 -6.45 -0.87
N PRO A 50 2.74 -7.03 -1.05
CA PRO A 50 3.18 -8.19 -0.28
C PRO A 50 3.01 -7.95 1.23
N ALA A 51 2.70 -8.98 2.01
CA ALA A 51 2.51 -8.83 3.47
C ALA A 51 3.73 -8.18 4.15
N ASP A 52 4.92 -8.51 3.66
CA ASP A 52 6.20 -7.99 4.15
C ASP A 52 6.35 -6.47 3.93
N TYR A 53 5.61 -5.88 2.98
CA TYR A 53 5.56 -4.43 2.78
C TYR A 53 5.09 -3.72 4.04
N PHE A 54 4.01 -4.19 4.66
CA PHE A 54 3.44 -3.54 5.84
C PHE A 54 4.36 -3.67 7.06
N ALA A 55 5.03 -4.82 7.20
CA ALA A 55 6.04 -5.03 8.24
C ALA A 55 7.23 -4.08 8.04
N MET A 56 7.79 -4.03 6.84
CA MET A 56 8.90 -3.14 6.49
C MET A 56 8.54 -1.66 6.68
N THR A 57 7.35 -1.23 6.25
CA THR A 57 6.92 0.17 6.39
C THR A 57 6.78 0.57 7.85
N ARG A 58 6.36 -0.36 8.72
CA ARG A 58 6.27 -0.14 10.16
C ARG A 58 7.65 0.06 10.78
N GLU A 59 8.58 -0.86 10.53
CA GLU A 59 9.97 -0.79 11.02
C GLU A 59 10.61 0.55 10.63
N LEU A 60 10.45 0.97 9.37
CA LEU A 60 11.02 2.23 8.90
C LEU A 60 10.37 3.46 9.56
N LYS A 61 9.08 3.43 9.86
CA LYS A 61 8.41 4.49 10.64
C LYS A 61 8.95 4.56 12.07
N GLU A 62 9.20 3.41 12.70
CA GLU A 62 9.79 3.35 14.04
C GLU A 62 11.21 3.95 14.02
N ILE A 63 12.02 3.65 13.01
CA ILE A 63 13.34 4.29 12.80
C ILE A 63 13.20 5.80 12.64
N GLY A 64 12.30 6.28 11.77
CA GLY A 64 12.07 7.71 11.57
C GLY A 64 11.63 8.44 12.85
N ASN A 65 10.80 7.79 13.67
CA ASN A 65 10.39 8.33 14.97
C ASN A 65 11.57 8.44 15.94
N ASN A 66 12.42 7.42 16.00
CA ASN A 66 13.63 7.45 16.84
C ASN A 66 14.58 8.56 16.40
N MET A 67 14.75 8.76 15.08
CA MET A 67 15.54 9.88 14.55
C MET A 67 14.96 11.24 14.94
N ASN A 68 13.63 11.41 14.89
CA ASN A 68 12.97 12.65 15.32
C ASN A 68 13.21 12.93 16.81
N GLN A 69 13.16 11.91 17.66
CA GLN A 69 13.42 12.04 19.09
C GLN A 69 14.87 12.44 19.35
N LEU A 70 15.83 11.82 18.66
CA LEU A 70 17.24 12.15 18.78
C LEU A 70 17.53 13.60 18.38
N ALA A 71 16.92 14.09 17.30
CA ALA A 71 17.07 15.50 16.94
C ALA A 71 16.42 16.45 17.92
N PHE A 72 15.24 16.13 18.44
CA PHE A 72 14.61 16.94 19.48
C PHE A 72 15.52 17.06 20.71
N MET A 73 16.07 15.94 21.16
CA MET A 73 16.99 15.92 22.30
C MET A 73 18.28 16.67 22.02
N ALA A 74 18.86 16.53 20.84
CA ALA A 74 20.11 17.19 20.51
C ALA A 74 19.96 18.69 20.18
N ASN A 75 18.81 19.13 19.65
CA ASN A 75 18.45 20.54 19.56
C ASN A 75 18.27 21.15 20.95
N ALA A 76 17.73 20.40 21.91
CA ALA A 76 17.62 20.85 23.29
C ALA A 76 18.98 20.94 24.02
N THR A 77 19.98 20.14 23.63
CA THR A 77 21.32 20.13 24.23
C THR A 77 22.36 20.95 23.44
N GLY A 78 22.01 21.45 22.25
CA GLY A 78 22.90 22.24 21.39
C GLY A 78 24.02 21.44 20.71
N LEU A 79 23.90 20.11 20.64
CA LEU A 79 24.95 19.19 20.19
C LEU A 79 24.78 18.65 18.76
N ILE A 80 23.83 19.18 17.98
CA ILE A 80 23.57 18.69 16.61
C ILE A 80 24.04 19.67 15.53
N ASP A 81 24.66 19.10 14.50
CA ASP A 81 24.74 19.72 13.19
C ASP A 81 23.39 19.54 12.48
N GLU A 82 22.55 20.58 12.61
CA GLU A 82 21.16 20.59 12.15
C GLU A 82 21.04 20.35 10.64
N ALA A 83 22.00 20.85 9.84
CA ALA A 83 22.01 20.67 8.40
C ALA A 83 22.18 19.19 8.02
N THR A 84 23.19 18.52 8.58
CA THR A 84 23.45 17.10 8.36
C THR A 84 22.28 16.23 8.80
N TYR A 85 21.59 16.59 9.88
CA TYR A 85 20.39 15.87 10.33
C TYR A 85 19.25 15.95 9.32
N TYR A 86 18.90 17.17 8.88
CA TYR A 86 17.79 17.36 7.94
C TYR A 86 18.05 16.73 6.58
N GLU A 87 19.30 16.71 6.09
CA GLU A 87 19.68 15.95 4.89
C GLU A 87 19.35 14.47 5.02
N ASN A 88 19.71 13.84 6.15
CA ASN A 88 19.42 12.42 6.39
C ASN A 88 17.91 12.14 6.51
N VAL A 89 17.14 13.05 7.11
CA VAL A 89 15.66 12.94 7.17
C VAL A 89 15.05 13.01 5.77
N ILE A 90 15.50 13.94 4.93
CA ILE A 90 15.06 14.05 3.54
C ILE A 90 15.41 12.79 2.76
N HIS A 91 16.66 12.31 2.87
CA HIS A 91 17.11 11.09 2.23
C HIS A 91 16.30 9.85 2.64
N LEU A 92 15.95 9.73 3.92
CA LEU A 92 15.10 8.65 4.42
C LEU A 92 13.69 8.75 3.82
N ARG A 93 13.09 9.95 3.82
CA ARG A 93 11.76 10.19 3.27
C ARG A 93 11.68 9.88 1.79
N ASP A 94 12.67 10.30 1.00
CA ASP A 94 12.72 10.02 -0.43
C ASP A 94 12.89 8.53 -0.71
N SER A 95 13.70 7.85 0.11
CA SER A 95 13.87 6.40 0.01
C SER A 95 12.58 5.65 0.32
N LEU A 96 11.79 6.13 1.29
CA LEU A 96 10.46 5.58 1.59
C LEU A 96 9.49 5.73 0.41
N LEU A 97 9.42 6.92 -0.19
CA LEU A 97 8.54 7.17 -1.34
C LEU A 97 8.90 6.27 -2.52
N ARG A 98 10.20 6.08 -2.79
CA ARG A 98 10.66 5.16 -3.85
C ARG A 98 10.25 3.72 -3.59
N ILE A 99 10.35 3.26 -2.35
CA ILE A 99 9.94 1.90 -1.97
C ILE A 99 8.42 1.75 -2.15
N GLU A 100 7.62 2.70 -1.65
CA GLU A 100 6.17 2.69 -1.83
C GLU A 100 5.76 2.66 -3.31
N GLU A 101 6.35 3.51 -4.15
CA GLU A 101 6.10 3.53 -5.60
C GLU A 101 6.45 2.20 -6.28
N SER A 102 7.57 1.58 -5.89
CA SER A 102 8.01 0.30 -6.46
C SER A 102 7.09 -0.87 -6.10
N VAL A 103 6.46 -0.83 -4.93
CA VAL A 103 5.62 -1.91 -4.42
C VAL A 103 4.17 -1.75 -4.88
N VAL A 104 3.64 -0.53 -4.94
CA VAL A 104 2.25 -0.26 -5.34
C VAL A 104 2.10 -0.15 -6.87
N GLY A 105 3.23 0.03 -7.59
CA GLY A 105 3.28 0.23 -9.03
C GLY A 105 2.88 1.66 -9.41
N LYS A 106 3.62 2.27 -10.35
CA LYS A 106 3.41 3.65 -10.82
C LYS A 106 1.92 3.91 -11.09
N ASN A 107 1.36 4.87 -10.35
CA ASN A 107 0.06 5.47 -10.68
C ASN A 107 0.15 6.06 -12.09
N ARG A 108 -0.40 5.36 -13.08
CA ARG A 108 -0.72 5.87 -14.41
C ARG A 108 -2.21 5.72 -14.64
#